data_AF-A0AA42N2D6-F1
#
_entry.id   AF-A0AA42N2D6-F1
#
_cell.length_a   1.000
_cell.length_b   1.000
_cell.length_c   1.000
_cell.angle_alpha   90.00
_cell.angle_beta   90.00
_cell.angle_gamma   90.00
#
_symmetry.space_group_name_H-M   'P 1'
#
loop_
_entity.id
_entity.type
_entity.pdbx_description
1 polymer ?
#
loop_
_entity_poly.entity_id
_entity_poly.type
_entity_poly.pdbx_seq_one_letter_code
_entity_poly.pdbx_strand_id
1 'polypeptide(L)'
;MKKATCLPLILCITTPLHAGWFDTPDASDVSASIKEAWQQCNLVKPDNFKKQNGIDRGRAYQIEVSYTLEITRNIAEEDIWDTKVPAYITPDLSKDSDEIDRQDALLNAPRRAAQKHIKNFFSENCPYPRSDDFQLYASLNNKHGLPLTKGEILHVTTVFVLVRSENGWIIQ
;
A
#
# COMPACT_ATOMS: atom_id res chain seq x y z
N MET A 1 -42.48 -70.97 2.94
CA MET A 1 -42.04 -69.56 3.13
C MET A 1 -41.07 -69.23 2.01
N LYS A 2 -41.48 -68.41 1.03
CA LYS A 2 -40.68 -68.06 -0.15
C LYS A 2 -39.92 -66.76 0.13
N LYS A 3 -38.58 -66.77 -0.02
CA LYS A 3 -37.74 -65.57 0.02
C LYS A 3 -37.67 -64.96 -1.38
N ALA A 4 -37.93 -63.65 -1.45
CA ALA A 4 -37.76 -62.83 -2.64
C ALA A 4 -36.27 -62.49 -2.82
N THR A 5 -35.80 -62.49 -4.06
CA THR A 5 -34.45 -62.03 -4.44
C THR A 5 -34.62 -60.85 -5.40
N CYS A 6 -34.09 -59.70 -4.98
CA CYS A 6 -34.15 -58.42 -5.67
C CYS A 6 -33.31 -58.39 -6.96
N LEU A 7 -33.84 -57.74 -8.00
CA LEU A 7 -33.08 -57.15 -9.09
C LEU A 7 -32.30 -55.92 -8.59
N PRO A 8 -31.05 -55.67 -9.04
CA PRO A 8 -30.42 -54.38 -8.86
C PRO A 8 -30.86 -53.40 -9.95
N LEU A 9 -31.56 -52.35 -9.54
CA LEU A 9 -31.82 -51.15 -10.34
C LEU A 9 -30.53 -50.31 -10.34
N ILE A 10 -29.79 -50.30 -11.45
CA ILE A 10 -28.66 -49.39 -11.64
C ILE A 10 -29.23 -48.00 -11.93
N LEU A 11 -29.29 -47.17 -10.88
CA LEU A 11 -29.51 -45.72 -11.02
C LEU A 11 -28.22 -45.09 -11.54
N CYS A 12 -28.21 -44.67 -12.80
CA CYS A 12 -27.27 -43.66 -13.28
C CYS A 12 -27.58 -42.35 -12.55
N ILE A 13 -26.86 -42.07 -11.49
CA ILE A 13 -26.84 -40.74 -10.86
C ILE A 13 -26.07 -39.82 -11.81
N THR A 14 -26.80 -39.15 -12.71
CA THR A 14 -26.31 -37.94 -13.37
C THR A 14 -26.24 -36.87 -12.29
N THR A 15 -25.09 -36.74 -11.63
CA THR A 15 -24.82 -35.53 -10.85
C THR A 15 -24.92 -34.34 -11.82
N PRO A 16 -25.72 -33.31 -11.52
CA PRO A 16 -25.68 -32.09 -12.31
C PRO A 16 -24.24 -31.58 -12.29
N LEU A 17 -23.70 -31.25 -13.48
CA LEU A 17 -22.54 -30.39 -13.58
C LEU A 17 -22.85 -29.18 -12.70
N HIS A 18 -22.16 -29.08 -11.57
CA HIS A 18 -22.19 -27.88 -10.77
C HIS A 18 -21.66 -26.79 -11.69
N ALA A 19 -22.55 -25.91 -12.13
CA ALA A 19 -22.19 -24.65 -12.75
C ALA A 19 -21.10 -24.03 -11.86
N GLY A 20 -19.87 -24.04 -12.36
CA GLY A 20 -18.73 -23.52 -11.63
C GLY A 20 -19.03 -22.07 -11.29
N TRP A 21 -19.23 -21.79 -10.00
CA TRP A 21 -19.15 -20.44 -9.50
C TRP A 21 -17.77 -19.93 -9.91
N PHE A 22 -17.72 -18.96 -10.81
CA PHE A 22 -16.46 -18.32 -11.18
C PHE A 22 -15.97 -17.56 -9.96
N ASP A 23 -15.13 -18.22 -9.16
CA ASP A 23 -14.49 -17.63 -7.99
C ASP A 23 -13.66 -16.41 -8.42
N THR A 24 -14.08 -15.21 -8.02
CA THR A 24 -13.38 -13.95 -8.32
C THR A 24 -12.43 -13.62 -7.19
N PRO A 25 -11.27 -12.97 -7.45
CA PRO A 25 -10.32 -12.69 -6.39
C PRO A 25 -10.91 -11.76 -5.34
N ASP A 26 -10.46 -11.92 -4.11
CA ASP A 26 -10.77 -11.09 -2.94
C ASP A 26 -9.49 -10.46 -2.37
N ALA A 27 -9.64 -9.56 -1.40
CA ALA A 27 -8.52 -8.93 -0.71
C ALA A 27 -7.62 -9.95 0.00
N SER A 28 -8.15 -11.11 0.41
CA SER A 28 -7.35 -12.20 0.99
C SER A 28 -6.27 -12.70 0.04
N ASP A 29 -6.53 -12.71 -1.28
CA ASP A 29 -5.60 -13.20 -2.31
C ASP A 29 -4.35 -12.33 -2.46
N VAL A 30 -4.40 -11.06 -2.02
CA VAL A 30 -3.27 -10.12 -2.11
C VAL A 30 -2.72 -9.68 -0.75
N SER A 31 -3.48 -9.90 0.33
CA SER A 31 -3.13 -9.40 1.67
C SER A 31 -1.77 -9.89 2.18
N ALA A 32 -1.40 -11.14 1.86
CA ALA A 32 -0.11 -11.70 2.23
C ALA A 32 1.04 -10.97 1.53
N SER A 33 0.93 -10.75 0.21
CA SER A 33 1.93 -10.01 -0.56
C SER A 33 2.05 -8.55 -0.11
N ILE A 34 0.95 -7.90 0.27
CA ILE A 34 1.00 -6.55 0.85
C ILE A 34 1.75 -6.55 2.18
N LYS A 35 1.43 -7.50 3.07
CA LYS A 35 2.13 -7.66 4.35
C LYS A 35 3.62 -7.90 4.14
N GLU A 36 3.97 -8.77 3.20
CA GLU A 36 5.35 -9.05 2.84
C GLU A 36 6.07 -7.81 2.29
N ALA A 37 5.43 -7.04 1.41
CA ALA A 37 6.00 -5.81 0.87
C ALA A 37 6.32 -4.78 1.97
N TRP A 38 5.49 -4.69 3.00
CA TRP A 38 5.67 -3.77 4.13
C TRP A 38 6.51 -4.34 5.27
N GLN A 39 6.86 -5.62 5.27
CA GLN A 39 7.47 -6.29 6.43
C GLN A 39 8.79 -5.65 6.89
N GLN A 40 9.53 -5.03 5.96
CA GLN A 40 10.80 -4.36 6.25
C GLN A 40 10.62 -2.92 6.75
N CYS A 41 9.41 -2.37 6.67
CA CYS A 41 9.09 -1.03 7.15
C CYS A 41 8.60 -1.10 8.59
N ASN A 42 9.47 -0.73 9.53
CA ASN A 42 9.19 -0.82 10.97
C ASN A 42 8.26 0.29 11.49
N LEU A 43 7.89 1.27 10.65
CA LEU A 43 7.03 2.41 11.01
C LEU A 43 5.54 2.09 10.86
N VAL A 44 5.20 1.07 10.08
CA VAL A 44 3.81 0.77 9.74
C VAL A 44 3.50 -0.71 9.84
N LYS A 45 2.22 -0.99 10.07
CA LYS A 45 1.65 -2.33 9.98
C LYS A 45 0.44 -2.29 9.06
N PRO A 46 0.41 -3.04 7.95
CA PRO A 46 -0.75 -3.11 7.08
C PRO A 46 -1.85 -3.98 7.69
N ASP A 47 -3.10 -3.51 7.65
CA ASP A 47 -4.28 -4.19 8.19
C ASP A 47 -5.59 -3.78 7.47
N ASN A 48 -6.75 -4.30 7.91
CA ASN A 48 -8.09 -3.91 7.44
C ASN A 48 -8.30 -3.99 5.92
N PHE A 49 -7.79 -5.06 5.30
CA PHE A 49 -7.91 -5.30 3.87
C PHE A 49 -9.36 -5.49 3.43
N LYS A 50 -9.78 -4.75 2.41
CA LYS A 50 -11.13 -4.85 1.83
C LYS A 50 -11.07 -4.69 0.32
N LYS A 51 -11.76 -5.57 -0.42
CA LYS A 51 -12.02 -5.38 -1.83
C LYS A 51 -12.99 -4.21 -2.01
N GLN A 52 -12.60 -3.23 -2.82
CA GLN A 52 -13.43 -2.08 -3.19
C GLN A 52 -14.12 -2.31 -4.52
N ASN A 53 -13.39 -2.87 -5.48
CA ASN A 53 -13.90 -3.09 -6.84
C ASN A 53 -13.19 -4.27 -7.51
N GLY A 54 -13.75 -4.76 -8.62
CA GLY A 54 -13.20 -5.84 -9.41
C GLY A 54 -13.68 -5.80 -10.86
N ILE A 55 -12.77 -5.95 -11.82
CA ILE A 55 -13.05 -5.93 -13.25
C ILE A 55 -12.42 -7.16 -13.92
N ASP A 56 -13.25 -8.01 -14.50
CA ASP A 56 -12.80 -9.10 -15.37
C ASP A 56 -12.28 -8.55 -16.70
N ARG A 57 -11.04 -8.91 -17.06
CA ARG A 57 -10.37 -8.55 -18.33
C ARG A 57 -10.15 -9.78 -19.21
N GLY A 58 -10.88 -10.86 -18.98
CA GLY A 58 -10.82 -12.12 -19.71
C GLY A 58 -9.64 -13.00 -19.28
N ARG A 59 -8.40 -12.57 -19.54
CA ARG A 59 -7.18 -13.32 -19.16
C ARG A 59 -6.63 -12.96 -17.78
N ALA A 60 -7.07 -11.85 -17.24
CA ALA A 60 -6.68 -11.35 -15.94
C ALA A 60 -7.89 -10.71 -15.27
N TYR A 61 -7.81 -10.53 -13.96
CA TYR A 61 -8.81 -9.86 -13.15
C TYR A 61 -8.14 -8.70 -12.43
N GLN A 62 -8.65 -7.49 -12.62
CA GLN A 62 -8.15 -6.33 -11.92
C GLN A 62 -8.96 -6.15 -10.63
N ILE A 63 -8.31 -6.15 -9.48
CA ILE A 63 -8.96 -5.89 -8.18
C ILE A 63 -8.46 -4.57 -7.61
N GLU A 64 -9.36 -3.79 -7.04
CA GLU A 64 -9.02 -2.64 -6.22
C GLU A 64 -9.19 -3.00 -4.75
N VAL A 65 -8.15 -2.81 -3.95
CA VAL A 65 -8.12 -3.16 -2.53
C VAL A 65 -7.78 -1.92 -1.72
N SER A 66 -8.59 -1.65 -0.70
CA SER A 66 -8.24 -0.69 0.35
C SER A 66 -7.65 -1.42 1.56
N TYR A 67 -6.68 -0.82 2.21
CA TYR A 67 -6.15 -1.28 3.49
C TYR A 67 -5.64 -0.09 4.32
N THR A 68 -5.34 -0.33 5.58
CA THR A 68 -4.79 0.67 6.49
C THR A 68 -3.32 0.40 6.76
N LEU A 69 -2.51 1.45 6.83
CA LEU A 69 -1.18 1.41 7.45
C LEU A 69 -1.29 2.03 8.84
N GLU A 70 -1.23 1.20 9.87
CA GLU A 70 -1.20 1.65 11.27
C GLU A 70 0.23 2.06 11.63
N ILE A 71 0.41 3.29 12.13
CA ILE A 71 1.69 3.78 12.61
C ILE A 71 2.08 3.02 13.90
N THR A 72 3.24 2.36 13.90
CA THR A 72 3.64 1.43 14.98
C THR A 72 4.33 2.14 16.15
N ARG A 73 4.85 3.34 15.94
CA ARG A 73 5.54 4.19 16.93
C ARG A 73 5.36 5.66 16.62
N ASN A 74 5.53 6.52 17.62
CA ASN A 74 5.54 7.96 17.39
C ASN A 74 6.69 8.35 16.45
N ILE A 75 6.40 9.24 15.51
CA ILE A 75 7.37 9.86 14.61
C ILE A 75 7.27 11.36 14.89
N ALA A 76 8.32 11.93 15.46
CA ALA A 76 8.31 13.32 15.86
C ALA A 76 8.60 14.26 14.66
N GLU A 77 8.35 15.55 14.82
CA GLU A 77 8.62 16.53 13.75
C GLU A 77 10.12 16.62 13.48
N GLU A 78 10.95 16.50 14.52
CA GLU A 78 12.40 16.44 14.43
C GLU A 78 12.92 15.21 13.69
N ASP A 79 12.25 14.06 13.79
CA ASP A 79 12.59 12.87 13.00
C ASP A 79 12.33 13.10 11.50
N ILE A 80 11.39 14.00 11.19
CA ILE A 80 10.98 14.33 9.82
C ILE A 80 11.73 15.56 9.30
N TRP A 81 12.22 16.48 10.12
CA TRP A 81 12.80 17.72 9.59
C TRP A 81 14.16 18.09 10.16
N ASP A 82 14.63 17.41 11.21
CA ASP A 82 15.83 17.71 12.01
C ASP A 82 15.76 19.08 12.75
N THR A 83 15.11 20.06 12.14
CA THR A 83 14.87 21.44 12.59
C THR A 83 13.59 21.97 11.94
N LYS A 84 13.03 23.09 12.43
CA LYS A 84 11.93 23.77 11.71
C LYS A 84 12.40 24.19 10.31
N VAL A 85 11.81 23.60 9.26
CA VAL A 85 12.10 24.02 7.88
C VAL A 85 11.73 25.50 7.75
N PRO A 86 12.66 26.37 7.28
CA PRO A 86 12.32 27.75 6.98
C PRO A 86 11.15 27.81 6.00
N ALA A 87 10.19 28.71 6.25
CA ALA A 87 9.08 28.95 5.33
C ALA A 87 9.62 29.20 3.91
N TYR A 88 8.90 28.75 2.88
CA TYR A 88 9.26 29.05 1.50
C TYR A 88 9.21 30.57 1.29
N ILE A 89 10.37 31.18 1.05
CA ILE A 89 10.46 32.57 0.65
C ILE A 89 10.61 32.57 -0.87
N THR A 90 9.62 33.14 -1.55
CA THR A 90 9.70 33.36 -3.00
C THR A 90 10.87 34.32 -3.25
N PRO A 91 11.85 33.97 -4.10
CA PRO A 91 12.95 34.88 -4.43
C PRO A 91 12.39 36.20 -4.95
N ASP A 92 12.87 37.31 -4.40
CA ASP A 92 12.53 38.62 -4.92
C ASP A 92 13.35 38.86 -6.19
N LEU A 93 12.73 38.58 -7.34
CA LEU A 93 13.36 38.68 -8.66
C LEU A 93 13.69 40.13 -9.06
N SER A 94 13.35 41.12 -8.24
CA SER A 94 13.77 42.52 -8.44
C SER A 94 15.17 42.81 -7.92
N LYS A 95 15.80 41.87 -7.21
CA LYS A 95 17.15 41.98 -6.66
C LYS A 95 18.23 41.57 -7.65
N ASP A 96 19.48 41.99 -7.40
CA ASP A 96 20.62 41.56 -8.21
C ASP A 96 20.90 40.05 -8.06
N SER A 97 21.66 39.50 -8.99
CA SER A 97 21.99 38.07 -9.04
C SER A 97 22.71 37.57 -7.79
N ASP A 98 23.57 38.38 -7.19
CA ASP A 98 24.41 37.97 -6.06
C ASP A 98 23.56 37.86 -4.78
N GLU A 99 22.58 38.73 -4.61
CA GLU A 99 21.61 38.69 -3.52
C GLU A 99 20.57 37.57 -3.74
N ILE A 100 20.22 37.23 -4.99
CA ILE A 100 19.44 36.02 -5.30
C ILE A 100 20.22 34.76 -4.92
N ASP A 101 21.49 34.64 -5.30
CA ASP A 101 22.34 33.49 -4.98
C ASP A 101 22.58 33.36 -3.47
N ARG A 102 22.75 34.49 -2.77
CA ARG A 102 22.87 34.53 -1.31
C ARG A 102 21.58 34.08 -0.62
N GLN A 103 20.41 34.53 -1.10
CA GLN A 103 19.12 34.09 -0.58
C GLN A 103 18.89 32.60 -0.86
N ASP A 104 19.23 32.12 -2.06
CA ASP A 104 19.16 30.72 -2.43
C ASP A 104 20.04 29.85 -1.51
N ALA A 105 21.28 30.26 -1.27
CA ALA A 105 22.20 29.55 -0.38
C ALA A 105 21.68 29.48 1.07
N LEU A 106 21.18 30.60 1.61
CA LEU A 106 20.63 30.69 2.97
C LEU A 106 19.38 29.82 3.16
N LEU A 107 18.56 29.66 2.11
CA LEU A 107 17.30 28.93 2.19
C LEU A 107 17.45 27.47 1.80
N ASN A 108 18.25 27.17 0.78
CA ASN A 108 18.39 25.82 0.24
C ASN A 108 19.39 24.96 1.02
N ALA A 109 20.39 25.53 1.69
CA ALA A 109 21.30 24.71 2.50
C ALA A 109 20.57 24.02 3.68
N PRO A 110 19.76 24.72 4.51
CA PRO A 110 18.95 24.07 5.54
C PRO A 110 17.93 23.08 4.96
N ARG A 111 17.29 23.42 3.83
CA ARG A 111 16.33 22.53 3.16
C ARG A 111 16.98 21.25 2.65
N ARG A 112 18.16 21.33 2.03
CA ARG A 112 18.92 20.15 1.57
C ARG A 112 19.34 19.27 2.75
N ALA A 113 19.74 19.87 3.87
CA ALA A 113 20.06 19.13 5.09
C ALA A 113 18.83 18.39 5.63
N ALA A 114 17.69 19.09 5.77
CA ALA A 114 16.43 18.49 6.21
C ALA A 114 15.96 17.38 5.25
N GLN A 115 16.02 17.58 3.93
CA GLN A 115 15.68 16.55 2.95
C GLN A 115 16.59 15.32 3.04
N LYS A 116 17.88 15.51 3.29
CA LYS A 116 18.81 14.40 3.50
C LYS A 116 18.48 13.65 4.79
N HIS A 117 18.14 14.36 5.87
CA HIS A 117 17.70 13.78 7.13
C HIS A 117 16.45 12.91 6.93
N ILE A 118 15.40 13.47 6.31
CA ILE A 118 14.16 12.76 5.92
C ILE A 118 14.50 11.46 5.21
N LYS A 119 15.30 11.57 4.14
CA LYS A 119 15.61 10.42 3.31
C LYS A 119 16.31 9.33 4.11
N ASN A 120 17.24 9.70 4.98
CA ASN A 120 17.95 8.75 5.84
C ASN A 120 16.99 8.11 6.85
N PHE A 121 16.20 8.91 7.58
CA PHE A 121 15.21 8.41 8.53
C PHE A 121 14.28 7.39 7.88
N PHE A 122 13.68 7.73 6.74
CA PHE A 122 12.78 6.81 6.05
C PHE A 122 13.50 5.61 5.43
N SER A 123 14.72 5.76 4.91
CA SER A 123 15.46 4.62 4.33
C SER A 123 15.90 3.61 5.40
N GLU A 124 16.26 4.07 6.60
CA GLU A 124 16.64 3.23 7.73
C GLU A 124 15.44 2.46 8.31
N ASN A 125 14.26 3.06 8.25
CA ASN A 125 13.07 2.52 8.88
C ASN A 125 12.11 1.82 7.90
N CYS A 126 12.14 2.20 6.62
CA CYS A 126 11.31 1.69 5.54
C CYS A 126 12.13 1.63 4.24
N PRO A 127 12.93 0.58 4.04
CA PRO A 127 13.82 0.47 2.88
C PRO A 127 13.10 0.68 1.56
N TYR A 128 13.80 1.29 0.59
CA TYR A 128 13.27 1.50 -0.75
C TYR A 128 12.71 0.20 -1.34
N PRO A 129 11.52 0.22 -2.00
CA PRO A 129 10.72 1.40 -2.35
C PRO A 129 9.71 1.85 -1.28
N ARG A 130 9.66 1.20 -0.11
CA ARG A 130 8.60 1.46 0.90
C ARG A 130 8.68 2.86 1.50
N SER A 131 9.86 3.48 1.56
CA SER A 131 10.04 4.88 1.96
C SER A 131 9.21 5.83 1.12
N ASP A 132 9.24 5.66 -0.19
CA ASP A 132 8.62 6.57 -1.16
C ASP A 132 7.10 6.38 -1.15
N ASP A 133 6.67 5.12 -1.11
CA ASP A 133 5.26 4.77 -0.94
C ASP A 133 4.70 5.31 0.38
N PHE A 134 5.45 5.21 1.48
CA PHE A 134 5.04 5.78 2.76
C PHE A 134 4.84 7.29 2.66
N GLN A 135 5.79 8.03 2.08
CA GLN A 135 5.68 9.48 1.91
C GLN A 135 4.50 9.87 1.01
N LEU A 136 4.27 9.13 -0.08
CA LEU A 136 3.11 9.32 -0.94
C LEU A 136 1.80 9.14 -0.16
N TYR A 137 1.66 8.03 0.58
CA TYR A 137 0.44 7.76 1.34
C TYR A 137 0.24 8.74 2.49
N ALA A 138 1.32 9.15 3.18
CA ALA A 138 1.24 10.24 4.16
C ALA A 138 0.75 11.54 3.51
N SER A 139 1.22 11.88 2.31
CA SER A 139 0.75 13.05 1.56
C SER A 139 -0.72 12.95 1.18
N LEU A 140 -1.16 11.82 0.64
CA LEU A 140 -2.57 11.57 0.28
C LEU A 140 -3.51 11.63 1.50
N ASN A 141 -2.98 11.36 2.70
CA ASN A 141 -3.72 11.46 3.96
C ASN A 141 -3.55 12.84 4.64
N ASN A 142 -2.96 13.85 3.97
CA ASN A 142 -2.65 15.18 4.54
C ASN A 142 -1.78 15.13 5.81
N LYS A 143 -0.88 14.15 5.87
CA LYS A 143 0.06 13.93 6.98
C LYS A 143 1.52 14.13 6.60
N HIS A 144 1.80 14.46 5.35
CA HIS A 144 3.18 14.69 4.91
C HIS A 144 3.80 15.85 5.69
N GLY A 145 4.96 15.61 6.31
CA GLY A 145 5.68 16.61 7.07
C GLY A 145 5.11 16.89 8.47
N LEU A 146 4.10 16.15 8.92
CA LEU A 146 3.51 16.29 10.24
C LEU A 146 3.98 15.17 11.16
N PRO A 147 4.12 15.42 12.48
CA PRO A 147 4.36 14.35 13.42
C PRO A 147 3.20 13.34 13.36
N LEU A 148 3.55 12.07 13.48
CA LEU A 148 2.61 10.95 13.45
C LEU A 148 2.59 10.23 14.80
N THR A 149 1.40 9.89 15.26
CA THR A 149 1.22 9.22 16.54
C THR A 149 1.07 7.71 16.36
N LYS A 150 1.56 6.93 17.32
CA LYS A 150 1.33 5.49 17.34
C LYS A 150 -0.18 5.19 17.30
N GLY A 151 -0.59 4.25 16.47
CA GLY A 151 -1.98 3.85 16.26
C GLY A 151 -2.72 4.73 15.24
N GLU A 152 -2.09 5.80 14.76
CA GLU A 152 -2.64 6.60 13.67
C GLU A 152 -2.72 5.78 12.38
N ILE A 153 -3.71 6.09 11.54
CA ILE A 153 -4.04 5.29 10.37
C ILE A 153 -3.82 6.13 9.11
N LEU A 154 -3.06 5.57 8.16
CA LEU A 154 -3.05 6.03 6.78
C LEU A 154 -3.93 5.10 5.96
N HIS A 155 -4.91 5.67 5.25
CA HIS A 155 -5.75 4.93 4.32
C HIS A 155 -5.03 4.77 2.99
N VAL A 156 -4.98 3.55 2.49
CA VAL A 156 -4.35 3.21 1.21
C VAL A 156 -5.35 2.49 0.33
N THR A 157 -5.42 2.91 -0.93
CA THR A 157 -6.11 2.19 -2.00
C THR A 157 -5.09 1.84 -3.07
N THR A 158 -5.09 0.59 -3.50
CA THR A 158 -4.19 0.10 -4.54
C THR A 158 -4.92 -0.86 -5.48
N VAL A 159 -4.38 -1.03 -6.68
CA VAL A 159 -4.95 -1.88 -7.72
C VAL A 159 -3.95 -2.98 -8.03
N PHE A 160 -4.43 -4.22 -8.05
CA PHE A 160 -3.67 -5.38 -8.50
C PHE A 160 -4.30 -5.95 -9.75
N VAL A 161 -3.45 -6.49 -10.63
CA VAL A 161 -3.88 -7.34 -11.73
C VAL A 161 -3.52 -8.77 -11.34
N LEU A 162 -4.50 -9.67 -11.37
CA LEU A 162 -4.32 -11.07 -11.00
C LEU A 162 -4.61 -11.98 -12.18
N VAL A 163 -3.84 -13.04 -12.31
CA VAL A 163 -4.10 -14.13 -13.26
C VAL A 163 -4.52 -15.38 -12.50
N ARG A 164 -5.43 -16.14 -13.09
CA ARG A 164 -5.91 -17.39 -12.50
C ARG A 164 -4.90 -18.50 -12.77
N SER A 165 -4.49 -19.21 -11.72
CA SER A 165 -3.68 -20.41 -11.77
C SER A 165 -4.44 -21.62 -11.22
N GLU A 166 -3.85 -22.81 -11.32
CA GLU A 166 -4.38 -24.03 -10.67
C GLU A 166 -4.44 -23.90 -9.14
N ASN A 167 -3.58 -23.05 -8.55
CA ASN A 167 -3.45 -22.87 -7.11
C ASN A 167 -4.15 -21.60 -6.59
N GLY A 168 -5.02 -20.97 -7.40
CA GLY A 168 -5.71 -19.73 -7.06
C GLY A 168 -5.21 -18.52 -7.84
N TRP A 169 -5.46 -17.33 -7.33
CA TRP A 169 -5.12 -16.07 -7.98
C TRP A 169 -3.68 -15.63 -7.67
N ILE A 170 -2.94 -15.21 -8.70
CA ILE A 170 -1.54 -14.77 -8.57
C ILE A 170 -1.45 -13.33 -9.06
N ILE A 171 -0.76 -12.46 -8.31
CA ILE A 171 -0.45 -11.09 -8.71
C ILE A 171 0.49 -11.12 -9.92
N GLN A 172 0.13 -10.41 -10.98
CA GLN A 172 0.91 -10.28 -12.21
C GLN A 172 2.04 -9.25 -12.08
#